data_AF-A0A8D0WJM5-F1
#
_entry.id   AF-A0A8D0WJM5-F1
#
_cell.length_a   1.000
_cell.length_b   1.000
_cell.length_c   1.000
_cell.angle_alpha   90.00
_cell.angle_beta   90.00
_cell.angle_gamma   90.00
#
_symmetry.space_group_name_H-M   'P 1'
#
loop_
_entity.id
_entity.type
_entity.pdbx_description
1 polymer ?
#
loop_
_entity_poly.entity_id
_entity_poly.type
_entity_poly.pdbx_seq_one_letter_code
_entity_poly.pdbx_strand_id
1 'polypeptide(L)'
;MEEGRSDTFDGVSTNRLKLELLEEIHLKDIVQLSVLEIEHKVAELEAKLSTDDEGGEWKTRYETQLELNDQLEKQIVSLKEKLEKICGTPSDRLSSIQVYEQMPVESLNAVLKQLEKEKRSLESQVKDYALRLEQESKAYHKTSNERCTYLAETSQVSGSNQVSKRQQMDLPRMKENLVKTGRCNSLNQKTMSAMRGPVKKLSRSNYLPRRNL
;
A
#
# COMPACT_ATOMS: atom_id res chain seq x y z
N MET A 1 95.02 95.70 -4.74
CA MET A 1 95.28 94.67 -3.73
C MET A 1 93.99 93.91 -3.56
N GLU A 2 94.02 92.66 -4.00
CA GLU A 2 93.01 91.64 -3.72
C GLU A 2 92.91 91.42 -2.21
N GLU A 3 91.69 91.26 -1.73
CA GLU A 3 91.30 90.32 -0.68
C GLU A 3 89.77 90.42 -0.64
N GLY A 4 89.01 89.47 -1.15
CA GLY A 4 89.16 88.05 -0.89
C GLY A 4 87.78 87.63 -0.44
N ARG A 5 86.86 87.53 -1.41
CA ARG A 5 85.56 86.88 -1.25
C ARG A 5 85.85 85.44 -0.83
N SER A 6 85.71 85.17 0.46
CA SER A 6 85.44 83.82 0.93
C SER A 6 84.09 83.89 1.60
N ASP A 7 83.05 83.66 0.79
CA ASP A 7 81.77 83.20 1.29
C ASP A 7 82.06 82.08 2.29
N THR A 8 81.70 82.33 3.54
CA THR A 8 81.73 81.34 4.62
C THR A 8 80.72 80.26 4.27
N PHE A 9 81.10 79.34 3.38
CA PHE A 9 80.39 78.07 3.17
C PHE A 9 80.75 77.14 4.34
N ASP A 10 80.46 77.59 5.56
CA ASP A 10 80.52 76.76 6.75
C ASP A 10 79.18 76.05 6.87
N GLY A 11 79.05 75.00 6.06
CA GLY A 11 77.81 74.25 5.90
C GLY A 11 78.15 72.80 5.66
N VAL A 12 78.60 72.13 6.72
CA VAL A 12 78.85 70.68 6.83
C VAL A 12 80.25 70.22 6.38
N SER A 13 81.04 69.74 7.34
CA SER A 13 82.31 69.06 7.06
C SER A 13 82.08 67.70 6.37
N THR A 14 82.94 67.32 5.42
CA THR A 14 82.84 66.05 4.66
C THR A 14 82.71 64.82 5.57
N ASN A 15 83.26 64.87 6.78
CA ASN A 15 83.15 63.79 7.76
C ASN A 15 81.74 63.67 8.35
N ARG A 16 81.01 64.78 8.52
CA ARG A 16 79.62 64.78 8.98
C ARG A 16 78.69 64.15 7.93
N LEU A 17 78.89 64.45 6.64
CA LEU A 17 78.14 63.81 5.55
C LEU A 17 78.39 62.29 5.47
N LYS A 18 79.64 61.84 5.70
CA LYS A 18 79.96 60.41 5.74
C LYS A 18 79.27 59.68 6.89
N LEU A 19 79.16 60.33 8.05
CA LEU A 19 78.46 59.76 9.20
C LEU A 19 76.96 59.66 8.96
N GLU A 20 76.33 60.74 8.45
CA GLU A 20 74.91 60.74 8.07
C GLU A 20 74.61 59.67 7.00
N LEU A 21 75.49 59.49 6.00
CA LEU A 21 75.33 58.45 4.98
C LEU A 21 75.36 57.04 5.57
N LEU A 22 76.24 56.77 6.54
CA LEU A 22 76.31 55.46 7.21
C LEU A 22 75.07 55.18 8.06
N GLU A 23 74.57 56.20 8.76
CA GLU A 23 73.32 56.10 9.52
C GLU A 23 72.12 55.83 8.61
N GLU A 24 72.02 56.54 7.48
CA GLU A 24 70.97 56.34 6.48
C GLU A 24 71.02 54.93 5.86
N ILE A 25 72.22 54.40 5.57
CA ILE A 25 72.39 53.02 5.08
C ILE A 25 71.88 52.01 6.12
N HIS A 26 72.24 52.17 7.39
CA HIS A 26 71.79 51.28 8.46
C HIS A 26 70.27 51.36 8.67
N LEU A 27 69.68 52.56 8.67
CA LEU A 27 68.24 52.74 8.76
C LEU A 27 67.52 52.09 7.57
N LYS A 28 68.07 52.23 6.36
CA LYS A 28 67.56 51.57 5.17
C LYS A 28 67.56 50.05 5.31
N ASP A 29 68.63 49.45 5.83
CA ASP A 29 68.70 48.00 6.04
C ASP A 29 67.66 47.52 7.07
N ILE A 30 67.44 48.27 8.15
CA ILE A 30 66.39 47.98 9.14
C ILE A 30 64.99 48.03 8.50
N VAL A 31 64.72 49.06 7.69
CA VAL A 31 63.43 49.18 6.98
C VAL A 31 63.25 48.04 5.99
N GLN A 32 64.29 47.64 5.26
CA GLN A 32 64.21 46.49 4.34
C GLN A 32 63.90 45.19 5.06
N LEU A 33 64.52 44.93 6.21
CA LEU A 33 64.20 43.77 7.04
C LEU A 33 62.73 43.80 7.52
N SER A 34 62.24 44.98 7.93
CA SER A 34 60.85 45.14 8.35
C SER A 34 59.87 44.93 7.20
N VAL A 35 60.19 45.42 5.99
CA VAL A 35 59.37 45.17 4.78
C VAL A 35 59.29 43.68 4.49
N LEU A 36 60.42 42.97 4.51
CA LEU A 36 60.43 41.52 4.29
C LEU A 36 59.64 40.76 5.36
N GLU A 37 59.72 41.18 6.62
CA GLU A 37 58.92 40.60 7.71
C GLU A 37 57.42 40.83 7.49
N ILE A 38 57.03 42.03 7.05
CA ILE A 38 55.64 42.37 6.74
C ILE A 38 55.15 41.56 5.53
N GLU A 39 55.94 41.47 4.46
CA GLU A 39 55.61 40.67 3.27
C GLU A 39 55.42 39.19 3.64
N HIS A 40 56.31 38.64 4.46
CA HIS A 40 56.16 37.28 4.97
C HIS A 40 54.89 37.12 5.83
N LYS A 41 54.60 38.09 6.71
CA LYS A 41 53.38 38.10 7.53
C LYS A 41 52.12 38.13 6.68
N VAL A 42 52.12 38.95 5.62
CA VAL A 42 51.02 39.05 4.66
C VAL A 42 50.82 37.71 3.95
N ALA A 43 51.88 37.12 3.42
CA ALA A 43 51.81 35.80 2.76
C ALA A 43 51.29 34.70 3.70
N GLU A 44 51.72 34.69 4.98
CA GLU A 44 51.23 33.76 5.99
C GLU A 44 49.73 33.94 6.27
N LEU A 45 49.27 35.18 6.38
CA LEU A 45 47.85 35.50 6.59
C LEU A 45 46.99 35.17 5.36
N GLU A 46 47.48 35.45 4.16
CA GLU A 46 46.82 35.07 2.91
C GLU A 46 46.69 33.56 2.76
N ALA A 47 47.73 32.80 3.09
CA ALA A 47 47.69 31.34 3.07
C ALA A 47 46.65 30.80 4.05
N LYS A 48 46.63 31.32 5.30
CA LYS A 48 45.64 30.94 6.33
C LYS A 48 44.21 31.23 5.89
N LEU A 49 43.96 32.39 5.27
CA LEU A 49 42.65 32.74 4.74
C LEU A 49 42.23 31.83 3.58
N SER A 50 43.17 31.41 2.73
CA SER A 50 42.89 30.49 1.62
C SER A 50 42.56 29.07 2.08
N THR A 51 43.11 28.64 3.21
CA THR A 51 42.90 27.31 3.80
C THR A 51 41.67 27.24 4.71
N ASP A 52 40.93 28.33 4.91
CA ASP A 52 39.71 28.39 5.72
C ASP A 52 38.54 27.70 4.99
N ASP A 53 38.67 26.38 4.79
CA ASP A 53 37.64 25.47 4.27
C ASP A 53 36.38 25.45 5.18
N GLU A 54 36.53 25.92 6.43
CA GLU A 54 35.44 26.22 7.37
C GLU A 54 34.37 27.14 6.76
N GLY A 55 34.76 28.06 5.86
CA GLY A 55 33.86 28.94 5.12
C GLY A 55 33.00 28.22 4.07
N GLY A 56 33.36 27.00 3.66
CA GLY A 56 32.59 26.16 2.73
C GLY A 56 31.69 25.14 3.44
N GLU A 57 32.05 24.71 4.65
CA GLU A 57 31.29 23.71 5.39
C GLU A 57 29.87 24.16 5.76
N TRP A 58 29.73 25.37 6.30
CA TRP A 58 28.42 25.89 6.70
C TRP A 58 27.49 26.02 5.49
N LYS A 59 28.04 26.40 4.33
CA LYS A 59 27.30 26.50 3.07
C LYS A 59 26.82 25.13 2.61
N THR A 60 27.70 24.13 2.64
CA THR A 60 27.35 22.75 2.27
C THR A 60 26.28 22.18 3.22
N ARG A 61 26.40 22.42 4.54
CA ARG A 61 25.38 22.02 5.52
C ARG A 61 24.05 22.71 5.29
N TYR A 62 24.08 24.01 5.00
CA TYR A 62 22.89 24.80 4.69
C TYR A 62 22.18 24.29 3.43
N GLU A 63 22.93 24.06 2.35
CA GLU A 63 22.40 23.53 1.09
C GLU A 63 21.79 22.13 1.27
N THR A 64 22.48 21.24 1.99
CA THR A 64 21.97 19.90 2.33
C THR A 64 20.68 19.98 3.17
N GLN A 65 20.62 20.90 4.13
CA GLN A 65 19.44 21.11 4.95
C GLN A 65 18.26 21.65 4.12
N LEU A 66 18.53 22.54 3.18
CA LEU A 66 17.53 23.07 2.27
C LEU A 66 16.91 21.96 1.41
N GLU A 67 17.74 21.06 0.89
CA GLU A 67 17.30 19.90 0.10
C GLU A 67 16.46 18.91 0.93
N LEU A 68 16.91 18.60 2.16
CA LEU A 68 16.14 17.76 3.07
C LEU A 68 14.78 18.38 3.41
N ASN A 69 14.75 19.69 3.64
CA ASN A 69 13.50 20.41 3.92
C ASN A 69 12.54 20.36 2.73
N ASP A 70 13.02 20.56 1.49
CA ASP A 70 12.19 20.43 0.28
C ASP A 70 11.61 19.02 0.14
N GLN A 71 12.40 17.98 0.43
CA GLN A 71 11.90 16.60 0.44
C GLN A 71 10.83 16.38 1.52
N LEU A 72 11.02 16.91 2.73
CA LEU A 72 10.03 16.84 3.80
C LEU A 72 8.74 17.56 3.42
N GLU A 73 8.85 18.74 2.81
CA GLU A 73 7.69 19.52 2.39
C GLU A 73 6.87 18.79 1.30
N LYS A 74 7.56 18.17 0.32
CA LYS A 74 6.94 17.27 -0.65
C LYS A 74 6.25 16.08 0.02
N GLN A 75 6.86 15.47 1.04
CA GLN A 75 6.24 14.37 1.80
C GLN A 75 4.99 14.86 2.55
N ILE A 76 5.04 16.03 3.19
CA ILE A 76 3.90 16.62 3.90
C ILE A 76 2.74 16.85 2.93
N VAL A 77 2.99 17.43 1.75
CA VAL A 77 1.96 17.63 0.73
C VAL A 77 1.39 16.30 0.26
N SER A 78 2.24 15.33 -0.06
CA SER A 78 1.80 13.98 -0.48
C SER A 78 0.94 13.28 0.57
N LEU A 79 1.32 13.39 1.85
CA LEU A 79 0.57 12.81 2.96
C LEU A 79 -0.76 13.53 3.17
N LYS A 80 -0.81 14.86 3.05
CA LYS A 80 -2.05 15.64 3.12
C LYS A 80 -3.02 15.24 2.01
N GLU A 81 -2.54 15.11 0.78
CA GLU A 81 -3.38 14.65 -0.34
C GLU A 81 -3.89 13.22 -0.14
N LYS A 82 -3.04 12.31 0.37
CA LYS A 82 -3.48 10.94 0.68
C LYS A 82 -4.53 10.94 1.80
N LEU A 83 -4.34 11.76 2.82
CA LEU A 83 -5.31 11.94 3.89
C LEU A 83 -6.63 12.46 3.32
N GLU A 84 -6.61 13.48 2.49
CA GLU A 84 -7.80 14.05 1.85
C GLU A 84 -8.52 13.02 0.96
N LYS A 85 -7.78 12.19 0.20
CA LYS A 85 -8.35 11.10 -0.60
C LYS A 85 -9.00 10.01 0.26
N ILE A 86 -8.38 9.65 1.39
CA ILE A 86 -8.94 8.66 2.34
C ILE A 86 -10.12 9.25 3.11
N CYS A 87 -10.06 10.53 3.46
CA CYS A 87 -11.12 11.21 4.18
C CYS A 87 -12.31 11.52 3.26
N GLY A 88 -12.09 11.76 1.96
CA GLY A 88 -13.08 12.42 1.10
C GLY A 88 -13.46 13.79 1.64
N THR A 89 -14.38 14.50 1.00
CA THR A 89 -15.03 15.64 1.67
C THR A 89 -15.64 15.09 2.97
N PRO A 90 -15.24 15.57 4.17
CA PRO A 90 -15.82 15.08 5.42
C PRO A 90 -17.35 15.27 5.43
N SER A 91 -17.82 16.27 4.68
CA SER A 91 -19.23 16.50 4.37
C SER A 91 -19.87 15.28 3.68
N ASP A 92 -19.27 14.66 2.67
CA ASP A 92 -19.93 13.58 1.90
C ASP A 92 -20.08 12.27 2.69
N ARG A 93 -19.10 11.91 3.52
CA ARG A 93 -19.13 10.62 4.26
C ARG A 93 -20.01 10.66 5.49
N LEU A 94 -20.15 11.83 6.09
CA LEU A 94 -20.96 12.04 7.28
C LEU A 94 -22.24 12.81 6.97
N SER A 95 -22.52 13.18 5.71
CA SER A 95 -23.74 13.88 5.30
C SER A 95 -24.99 13.22 5.83
N SER A 96 -25.07 11.89 5.75
CA SER A 96 -26.20 11.14 6.26
C SER A 96 -26.35 11.21 7.78
N ILE A 97 -25.25 11.36 8.53
CA ILE A 97 -25.23 11.43 9.99
C ILE A 97 -25.44 12.86 10.48
N GLN A 98 -24.87 13.84 9.77
CA GLN A 98 -24.91 15.26 10.12
C GLN A 98 -26.35 15.81 10.11
N VAL A 99 -27.22 15.28 9.23
CA VAL A 99 -28.65 15.59 9.23
C VAL A 99 -29.30 15.25 10.57
N TYR A 100 -28.89 14.17 11.23
CA TYR A 100 -29.41 13.79 12.55
C TYR A 100 -28.78 14.61 13.68
N GLU A 101 -27.53 15.01 13.55
CA GLU A 101 -26.83 15.84 14.55
C GLU A 101 -27.36 17.28 14.61
N GLN A 102 -27.86 17.81 13.49
CA GLN A 102 -28.46 19.14 13.41
C GLN A 102 -29.94 19.17 13.85
N MET A 103 -30.57 18.03 14.09
CA MET A 103 -31.98 17.98 14.50
C MET A 103 -32.16 18.26 16.00
N PRO A 104 -33.27 18.92 16.40
CA PRO A 104 -33.69 18.99 17.79
C PRO A 104 -33.88 17.59 18.40
N VAL A 105 -33.63 17.48 19.70
CA VAL A 105 -33.69 16.20 20.44
C VAL A 105 -35.10 15.58 20.40
N GLU A 106 -36.14 16.41 20.35
CA GLU A 106 -37.53 15.98 20.23
C GLU A 106 -37.81 15.32 18.88
N SER A 107 -37.30 15.91 17.79
CA SER A 107 -37.40 15.37 16.44
C SER A 107 -36.61 14.07 16.31
N LEU A 108 -35.41 14.01 16.88
CA LEU A 108 -34.59 12.81 16.89
C LEU A 108 -35.29 11.65 17.62
N ASN A 109 -35.93 11.92 18.76
CA ASN A 109 -36.74 10.94 19.49
C ASN A 109 -37.94 10.44 18.68
N ALA A 110 -38.60 11.31 17.91
CA ALA A 110 -39.72 10.92 17.05
C ALA A 110 -39.25 9.97 15.94
N VAL A 111 -38.13 10.29 15.27
CA VAL A 111 -37.52 9.44 14.25
C VAL A 111 -37.11 8.09 14.83
N LEU A 112 -36.48 8.07 16.00
CA LEU A 112 -36.07 6.84 16.67
C LEU A 112 -37.26 5.92 16.97
N LYS A 113 -38.36 6.47 17.51
CA LYS A 113 -39.60 5.71 17.76
C LYS A 113 -40.20 5.15 16.48
N GLN A 114 -40.12 5.88 15.37
CA GLN A 114 -40.61 5.42 14.07
C GLN A 114 -39.76 4.25 13.54
N LEU A 115 -38.43 4.39 13.57
CA LEU A 115 -37.51 3.33 13.15
C LEU A 115 -37.65 2.06 13.99
N GLU A 116 -37.91 2.19 15.30
CA GLU A 116 -38.20 1.03 16.16
C GLU A 116 -39.49 0.29 15.78
N LYS A 117 -40.51 1.01 15.33
CA LYS A 117 -41.77 0.39 14.84
C LYS A 117 -41.53 -0.32 13.52
N GLU A 118 -40.83 0.32 12.59
CA GLU A 118 -40.50 -0.27 11.28
C GLU A 118 -39.65 -1.52 11.43
N LYS A 119 -38.61 -1.48 12.28
CA LYS A 119 -37.80 -2.64 12.62
C LYS A 119 -38.66 -3.81 13.10
N ARG A 120 -39.54 -3.58 14.09
CA ARG A 120 -40.43 -4.63 14.62
C ARG A 120 -41.38 -5.18 13.56
N SER A 121 -41.92 -4.32 12.69
CA SER A 121 -42.77 -4.74 11.58
C SER A 121 -42.02 -5.63 10.59
N LEU A 122 -40.82 -5.22 10.16
CA LEU A 122 -39.98 -5.99 9.25
C LEU A 122 -39.56 -7.33 9.86
N GLU A 123 -39.17 -7.34 11.13
CA GLU A 123 -38.86 -8.58 11.85
C GLU A 123 -40.06 -9.54 11.91
N SER A 124 -41.28 -9.02 12.09
CA SER A 124 -42.50 -9.83 12.01
C SER A 124 -42.71 -10.39 10.62
N GLN A 125 -42.59 -9.56 9.58
CA GLN A 125 -42.74 -9.98 8.19
C GLN A 125 -41.73 -11.08 7.82
N VAL A 126 -40.47 -10.94 8.24
CA VAL A 126 -39.44 -11.97 8.01
C VAL A 126 -39.84 -13.31 8.64
N LYS A 127 -40.40 -13.29 9.86
CA LYS A 127 -40.89 -14.52 10.51
C LYS A 127 -42.08 -15.13 9.77
N ASP A 128 -43.02 -14.30 9.32
CA ASP A 128 -44.20 -14.75 8.58
C ASP A 128 -43.82 -15.36 7.23
N TYR A 129 -42.89 -14.74 6.50
CA TYR A 129 -42.37 -15.27 5.24
C TYR A 129 -41.59 -16.57 5.46
N ALA A 130 -40.77 -16.66 6.52
CA ALA A 130 -40.06 -17.89 6.85
C ALA A 130 -41.03 -19.04 7.13
N LEU A 131 -42.09 -18.80 7.90
CA LEU A 131 -43.12 -19.80 8.19
C LEU A 131 -43.87 -20.24 6.93
N ARG A 132 -44.27 -19.29 6.08
CA ARG A 132 -44.96 -19.57 4.81
C ARG A 132 -44.10 -20.42 3.89
N LEU A 133 -42.83 -20.06 3.74
CA LEU A 133 -41.87 -20.79 2.92
C LEU A 133 -41.66 -22.22 3.43
N GLU A 134 -41.60 -22.41 4.76
CA GLU A 134 -41.49 -23.74 5.36
C GLU A 134 -42.72 -24.61 5.04
N GLN A 135 -43.92 -24.03 5.14
CA GLN A 135 -45.17 -24.72 4.81
C GLN A 135 -45.25 -25.10 3.33
N GLU A 136 -44.90 -24.17 2.44
CA GLU A 136 -44.87 -24.40 0.99
C GLU A 136 -43.85 -25.47 0.62
N SER A 137 -42.66 -25.44 1.23
CA SER A 137 -41.64 -26.48 1.06
C SER A 137 -42.14 -27.87 1.48
N LYS A 138 -42.80 -27.97 2.64
CA LYS A 138 -43.42 -29.23 3.11
C LYS A 138 -44.49 -29.72 2.14
N ALA A 139 -45.36 -28.83 1.65
CA ALA A 139 -46.39 -29.17 0.68
C ALA A 139 -45.80 -29.65 -0.66
N TYR A 140 -44.78 -28.93 -1.17
CA TYR A 140 -44.06 -29.29 -2.38
C TYR A 140 -43.43 -30.69 -2.28
N HIS A 141 -42.72 -30.98 -1.17
CA HIS A 141 -42.12 -32.29 -0.97
C HIS A 141 -43.17 -33.40 -0.85
N LYS A 142 -44.30 -33.14 -0.19
CA LYS A 142 -45.42 -34.09 -0.11
C LYS A 142 -45.94 -34.44 -1.51
N THR A 143 -46.31 -33.44 -2.31
CA THR A 143 -46.81 -33.65 -3.68
C THR A 143 -45.76 -34.28 -4.59
N SER A 144 -44.48 -33.91 -4.45
CA SER A 144 -43.41 -34.53 -5.23
C SER A 144 -43.23 -36.02 -4.88
N ASN A 145 -43.32 -36.37 -3.59
CA ASN A 145 -43.24 -37.75 -3.15
C ASN A 145 -44.43 -38.58 -3.67
N GLU A 146 -45.65 -38.03 -3.61
CA GLU A 146 -46.86 -38.65 -4.17
C GLU A 146 -46.70 -38.87 -5.69
N ARG A 147 -46.15 -37.90 -6.43
CA ARG A 147 -45.87 -38.08 -7.86
C ARG A 147 -44.86 -39.20 -8.11
N CYS A 148 -43.81 -39.30 -7.30
CA CYS A 148 -42.82 -40.38 -7.39
C CYS A 148 -43.45 -41.75 -7.11
N THR A 149 -44.35 -41.86 -6.14
CA THR A 149 -45.05 -43.12 -5.85
C THR A 149 -45.94 -43.53 -7.03
N TYR A 150 -46.73 -42.61 -7.60
CA TYR A 150 -47.56 -42.92 -8.77
C TYR A 150 -46.75 -43.34 -10.00
N LEU A 151 -45.59 -42.71 -10.23
CA LEU A 151 -44.68 -43.09 -11.32
C LEU A 151 -44.11 -44.50 -11.11
N ALA A 152 -43.76 -44.86 -9.87
CA ALA A 152 -43.28 -46.19 -9.54
C ALA A 152 -44.36 -47.26 -9.74
N GLU A 153 -45.59 -47.00 -9.26
CA GLU A 153 -46.74 -47.89 -9.45
C GLU A 153 -47.07 -48.09 -10.94
N THR A 154 -47.10 -47.00 -11.72
CA THR A 154 -47.34 -47.06 -13.17
C THR A 154 -46.26 -47.88 -13.88
N SER A 155 -45.00 -47.75 -13.45
CA SER A 155 -43.88 -48.52 -13.98
C SER A 155 -43.98 -50.02 -13.61
N GLN A 156 -44.36 -50.35 -12.38
CA GLN A 156 -44.59 -51.74 -11.96
C GLN A 156 -45.74 -52.39 -12.73
N VAL A 157 -46.88 -51.70 -12.86
CA VAL A 157 -48.04 -52.18 -13.63
C VAL A 157 -47.67 -52.37 -15.10
N SER A 158 -46.92 -51.42 -15.69
CA SER A 158 -46.43 -51.54 -17.07
C SER A 158 -45.45 -52.70 -17.26
N GLY A 159 -44.56 -52.94 -16.29
CA GLY A 159 -43.65 -54.08 -16.27
C GLY A 159 -44.37 -55.41 -16.16
N SER A 160 -45.37 -55.52 -15.28
CA SER A 160 -46.23 -56.70 -15.13
C SER A 160 -47.01 -56.99 -16.42
N ASN A 161 -47.58 -55.95 -17.04
CA ASN A 161 -48.26 -56.07 -18.34
C ASN A 161 -47.32 -56.52 -19.47
N GLN A 162 -46.04 -56.11 -19.47
CA GLN A 162 -45.03 -56.62 -20.40
C GLN A 162 -44.63 -58.08 -20.11
N VAL A 163 -44.50 -58.47 -18.85
CA VAL A 163 -44.20 -59.87 -18.46
C VAL A 163 -45.36 -60.78 -18.81
N SER A 164 -46.61 -60.34 -18.62
CA SER A 164 -47.82 -61.05 -19.07
C SER A 164 -47.89 -61.18 -20.59
N LYS A 165 -47.58 -60.11 -21.35
CA LYS A 165 -47.50 -60.17 -22.83
C LYS A 165 -46.35 -61.03 -23.35
N ARG A 166 -45.19 -61.07 -22.66
CA ARG A 166 -44.08 -62.00 -23.00
C ARG A 166 -44.41 -63.44 -22.65
N GLN A 167 -45.07 -63.71 -21.52
CA GLN A 167 -45.60 -65.03 -21.18
C GLN A 167 -46.67 -65.51 -22.17
N GLN A 168 -47.41 -64.60 -22.80
CA GLN A 168 -48.36 -64.94 -23.86
C GLN A 168 -47.70 -65.22 -25.23
N MET A 169 -46.42 -64.89 -25.42
CA MET A 169 -45.64 -65.27 -26.61
C MET A 169 -44.82 -66.56 -26.44
N ASP A 170 -44.63 -67.07 -25.22
CA ASP A 170 -43.90 -68.32 -24.92
C ASP A 170 -44.85 -69.50 -24.63
N LEU A 171 -45.78 -69.79 -25.54
CA LEU A 171 -46.49 -71.08 -25.62
C LEU A 171 -46.19 -71.74 -26.98
N PRO A 172 -45.76 -73.02 -27.04
CA PRO A 172 -44.92 -73.51 -28.13
C PRO A 172 -45.73 -73.85 -29.38
N ARG A 173 -45.38 -73.25 -30.51
CA ARG A 173 -45.82 -73.68 -31.84
C ARG A 173 -44.80 -74.67 -32.43
N MET A 174 -45.31 -75.81 -32.89
CA MET A 174 -44.60 -76.97 -33.46
C MET A 174 -43.43 -76.62 -34.41
N LYS A 175 -42.26 -77.15 -34.04
CA LYS A 175 -41.30 -77.98 -34.82
C LYS A 175 -41.21 -77.72 -36.35
N GLU A 176 -40.05 -77.22 -36.81
CA GLU A 176 -39.12 -78.00 -37.66
C GLU A 176 -37.77 -77.31 -37.97
N ASN A 177 -36.71 -78.13 -37.83
CA ASN A 177 -35.47 -78.24 -38.61
C ASN A 177 -34.30 -77.22 -38.52
N LEU A 178 -33.26 -77.71 -37.83
CA LEU A 178 -31.87 -77.96 -38.27
C LEU A 178 -30.89 -76.79 -38.58
N VAL A 179 -29.68 -76.97 -38.00
CA VAL A 179 -28.34 -76.50 -38.41
C VAL A 179 -27.72 -75.34 -37.61
N LYS A 180 -26.95 -75.77 -36.59
CA LYS A 180 -25.54 -75.44 -36.27
C LYS A 180 -25.04 -73.98 -36.42
N THR A 181 -24.42 -73.54 -35.31
CA THR A 181 -23.08 -72.93 -35.19
C THR A 181 -23.09 -71.57 -34.51
N GLY A 182 -22.20 -71.41 -33.51
CA GLY A 182 -21.62 -70.11 -33.17
C GLY A 182 -21.76 -69.69 -31.71
N ARG A 183 -20.80 -70.10 -30.86
CA ARG A 183 -20.46 -69.37 -29.64
C ARG A 183 -20.11 -67.92 -29.99
N CYS A 184 -20.41 -66.97 -29.11
CA CYS A 184 -19.41 -66.10 -28.47
C CYS A 184 -20.02 -65.18 -27.39
N ASN A 185 -19.31 -65.10 -26.26
CA ASN A 185 -19.51 -64.19 -25.14
C ASN A 185 -19.10 -62.75 -25.49
N SER A 186 -19.62 -61.77 -24.75
CA SER A 186 -19.01 -60.44 -24.46
C SER A 186 -20.10 -59.55 -23.83
N LEU A 187 -19.91 -58.64 -22.87
CA LEU A 187 -18.84 -58.26 -21.95
C LEU A 187 -19.47 -57.07 -21.17
N ASN A 188 -19.27 -57.04 -19.86
CA ASN A 188 -19.33 -55.90 -18.95
C ASN A 188 -19.86 -54.53 -19.45
N GLN A 189 -20.73 -53.91 -18.64
CA GLN A 189 -20.35 -52.63 -18.02
C GLN A 189 -21.14 -52.36 -16.73
N LYS A 190 -20.35 -52.37 -15.65
CA LYS A 190 -20.69 -52.04 -14.26
C LYS A 190 -20.35 -50.56 -14.06
N THR A 191 -21.34 -49.70 -13.93
CA THR A 191 -21.10 -48.33 -13.46
C THR A 191 -21.31 -48.29 -11.95
N MET A 192 -20.21 -48.47 -11.23
CA MET A 192 -20.13 -48.15 -9.81
C MET A 192 -20.11 -46.64 -9.65
N SER A 193 -21.15 -46.04 -9.07
CA SER A 193 -21.02 -44.70 -8.48
C SER A 193 -20.44 -44.86 -7.07
N ALA A 194 -19.18 -44.49 -6.93
CA ALA A 194 -18.44 -44.51 -5.68
C ALA A 194 -19.10 -43.64 -4.61
N MET A 195 -19.27 -44.22 -3.42
CA MET A 195 -19.58 -43.52 -2.17
C MET A 195 -18.50 -42.46 -1.91
N ARG A 196 -18.85 -41.18 -2.00
CA ARG A 196 -18.00 -40.08 -1.56
C ARG A 196 -18.07 -40.01 -0.04
N GLY A 197 -17.01 -40.47 0.61
CA GLY A 197 -16.82 -40.38 2.05
C GLY A 197 -16.58 -38.94 2.57
N PRO A 198 -16.43 -38.78 3.90
CA PRO A 198 -16.42 -37.48 4.57
C PRO A 198 -15.20 -36.64 4.20
N VAL A 199 -15.46 -35.39 3.81
CA VAL A 199 -14.44 -34.38 3.52
C VAL A 199 -13.72 -33.98 4.81
N LYS A 200 -12.42 -34.28 4.90
CA LYS A 200 -11.53 -33.77 5.95
C LYS A 200 -11.39 -32.26 5.79
N LYS A 201 -11.79 -31.50 6.82
CA LYS A 201 -11.52 -30.06 6.93
C LYS A 201 -10.01 -29.84 7.05
N LEU A 202 -9.41 -29.20 6.06
CA LEU A 202 -8.08 -28.61 6.19
C LEU A 202 -8.25 -27.28 6.95
N SER A 203 -7.80 -27.26 8.21
CA SER A 203 -7.69 -26.03 8.98
C SER A 203 -6.55 -25.20 8.41
N ARG A 204 -6.88 -24.12 7.70
CA ARG A 204 -5.89 -23.17 7.19
C ARG A 204 -5.35 -22.37 8.38
N SER A 205 -4.17 -22.76 8.83
CA SER A 205 -3.40 -22.10 9.88
C SER A 205 -3.00 -20.69 9.44
N ASN A 206 -3.45 -19.67 10.18
CA ASN A 206 -2.99 -18.29 10.04
C ASN A 206 -1.82 -18.06 10.99
N TYR A 207 -0.58 -18.15 10.50
CA TYR A 207 0.56 -17.56 11.20
C TYR A 207 1.30 -16.63 10.24
N LEU A 208 1.40 -15.35 10.65
CA LEU A 208 2.32 -14.39 10.05
C LEU A 208 3.73 -14.62 10.62
N PRO A 209 4.81 -14.35 9.86
CA PRO A 209 6.17 -14.52 10.36
C PRO A 209 6.48 -13.50 11.46
N ARG A 210 7.00 -13.97 12.59
CA ARG A 210 7.55 -13.10 13.64
C ARG A 210 8.76 -12.34 13.10
N ARG A 211 8.73 -11.00 13.24
CA ARG A 211 9.95 -10.19 13.17
C ARG A 211 10.67 -10.31 14.51
N ASN A 212 11.92 -10.76 14.47
CA ASN A 212 12.81 -10.75 15.62
C ASN A 212 13.12 -9.28 15.97
N LEU A 213 12.97 -8.93 17.25
CA LEU A 213 13.78 -7.89 17.89
C LEU A 213 15.06 -8.56 18.41
#